data_AF-A0A524A4Z8-F1
#
_entry.id   AF-A0A524A4Z8-F1
#
_cell.length_a   1.000
_cell.length_b   1.000
_cell.length_c   1.000
_cell.angle_alpha   90.00
_cell.angle_beta   90.00
_cell.angle_gamma   90.00
#
_symmetry.space_group_name_H-M   'P 1'
#
loop_
_entity.id
_entity.type
_entity.pdbx_description
1 polymer ?
#
loop_
_entity_poly.entity_id
_entity_poly.type
_entity_poly.pdbx_seq_one_letter_code
_entity_poly.pdbx_strand_id
1 'polypeptide(L)'
;MEKKFKVLRIIGTIWKILAWIVLIVGVLSSIGVLLMSIFGGGMLSQLGQEYGELVWASWAFGLAGGIVGFIVSLIATIINFLLLYAVGELIYLLLAIEENTRQAQW
;
A
#
# COMPACT_ATOMS: atom_id res chain seq x y z
N MET A 1 26.81 -25.48 10.86
CA MET A 1 25.54 -24.92 10.32
C MET A 1 25.55 -25.09 8.82
N GLU A 2 24.88 -26.12 8.30
CA GLU A 2 24.78 -26.32 6.86
C GLU A 2 23.93 -25.20 6.24
N LYS A 3 24.44 -24.56 5.17
CA LYS A 3 23.86 -23.39 4.48
C LYS A 3 22.58 -23.71 3.68
N LYS A 4 21.79 -24.70 4.10
CA LYS A 4 20.72 -25.29 3.27
C LYS A 4 19.52 -24.37 3.07
N PHE A 5 19.21 -23.47 4.01
CA PHE A 5 18.07 -22.55 3.88
C PHE A 5 18.41 -21.18 3.28
N LYS A 6 19.59 -21.04 2.65
CA LYS A 6 20.01 -19.75 2.10
C LYS A 6 18.99 -19.20 1.08
N VAL A 7 18.39 -20.08 0.27
CA VAL A 7 17.37 -19.71 -0.72
C VAL A 7 16.10 -19.20 -0.06
N LEU A 8 15.56 -19.91 0.94
CA LEU A 8 14.35 -19.49 1.66
C LEU A 8 14.56 -18.17 2.41
N ARG A 9 15.75 -17.96 2.98
CA ARG A 9 16.11 -16.68 3.62
C ARG A 9 16.14 -15.53 2.61
N ILE A 10 16.65 -15.77 1.39
CA ILE A 10 16.62 -14.80 0.30
C ILE A 10 15.18 -14.51 -0.12
N ILE A 11 14.34 -15.53 -0.27
CA ILE A 11 12.91 -15.36 -0.61
C ILE A 11 12.21 -14.50 0.46
N GLY A 12 12.46 -14.76 1.75
CA GLY A 12 11.96 -13.94 2.84
C GLY A 12 12.39 -12.48 2.73
N THR A 13 13.67 -12.21 2.44
CA THR A 13 14.15 -10.84 2.19
C THR A 13 13.45 -10.19 0.99
N ILE A 14 13.29 -10.92 -0.11
CA ILE A 14 12.63 -10.44 -1.33
C ILE A 14 11.19 -10.03 -1.03
N TRP A 15 10.43 -10.84 -0.28
CA TRP A 15 9.07 -10.48 0.14
C TRP A 15 9.03 -9.17 0.94
N LYS A 16 9.97 -8.98 1.88
CA LYS A 16 10.05 -7.74 2.66
C LYS A 16 10.42 -6.53 1.78
N ILE A 17 11.33 -6.70 0.81
CA ILE A 17 11.68 -5.65 -0.16
C ILE A 17 10.46 -5.29 -1.03
N LEU A 18 9.75 -6.29 -1.55
CA LEU A 18 8.54 -6.08 -2.34
C LEU A 18 7.45 -5.36 -1.54
N ALA A 19 7.27 -5.71 -0.26
CA ALA A 19 6.35 -5.00 0.62
C ALA A 19 6.70 -3.49 0.69
N TRP A 20 7.97 -3.15 0.90
CA TRP A 20 8.41 -1.74 0.91
C TRP A 20 8.18 -1.03 -0.42
N ILE A 21 8.43 -1.70 -1.55
CA ILE A 21 8.15 -1.14 -2.88
C ILE A 21 6.66 -0.84 -3.02
N VAL A 22 5.79 -1.79 -2.67
CA VAL A 22 4.34 -1.63 -2.72
C VAL A 22 3.87 -0.50 -1.81
N LEU A 23 4.46 -0.35 -0.62
CA LEU A 23 4.13 0.75 0.29
C LEU A 23 4.46 2.11 -0.35
N ILE A 24 5.68 2.26 -0.89
CA ILE A 24 6.10 3.53 -1.52
C ILE A 24 5.20 3.86 -2.70
N VAL A 25 4.97 2.89 -3.60
CA VAL A 25 4.12 3.08 -4.77
C VAL A 25 2.69 3.40 -4.34
N GLY A 26 2.13 2.66 -3.39
CA GLY A 26 0.76 2.89 -2.91
C GLY A 26 0.57 4.23 -2.22
N VAL A 27 1.56 4.71 -1.45
CA VAL A 27 1.54 6.05 -0.86
C VAL A 27 1.57 7.12 -1.96
N LEU A 28 2.46 6.97 -2.95
CA LEU A 28 2.51 7.90 -4.09
C LEU A 28 1.21 7.89 -4.90
N SER A 29 0.62 6.72 -5.14
CA SER A 29 -0.68 6.58 -5.79
C SER A 29 -1.81 7.25 -4.99
N SER A 30 -1.81 7.08 -3.66
CA SER A 30 -2.80 7.72 -2.78
C SER A 30 -2.70 9.25 -2.86
N ILE A 31 -1.47 9.78 -2.81
CA ILE A 31 -1.22 11.22 -3.03
C ILE A 31 -1.70 11.64 -4.43
N GLY A 32 -1.45 10.82 -5.45
CA GLY A 32 -1.95 11.04 -6.81
C GLY A 32 -3.48 11.17 -6.87
N VAL A 33 -4.22 10.32 -6.16
CA VAL A 33 -5.69 10.40 -6.05
C VAL A 33 -6.12 11.73 -5.44
N LEU A 34 -5.45 12.18 -4.38
CA LEU A 34 -5.76 13.46 -3.73
C LEU A 34 -5.49 14.64 -4.67
N LEU A 35 -4.33 14.67 -5.33
CA LEU A 35 -3.97 15.72 -6.26
C LEU A 35 -4.92 15.78 -7.46
N MET A 36 -5.26 14.62 -8.03
CA MET A 36 -6.21 14.54 -9.14
C MET A 36 -7.60 15.04 -8.76
N SER A 37 -8.04 14.80 -7.52
CA SER A 37 -9.29 15.36 -7.02
C SER A 37 -9.24 16.89 -6.88
N ILE A 38 -8.15 17.43 -6.34
CA ILE A 38 -7.99 18.89 -6.15
C ILE A 38 -7.91 19.60 -7.51
N PHE A 39 -7.06 19.14 -8.41
CA PHE A 39 -6.87 19.78 -9.71
C PHE A 39 -8.01 19.46 -10.69
N GLY A 40 -8.53 18.22 -10.68
CA GLY A 40 -9.64 17.80 -11.53
C GLY A 40 -10.98 18.43 -11.14
N GLY A 41 -11.23 18.61 -9.83
CA GLY A 41 -12.41 19.33 -9.35
C GLY A 41 -12.42 20.80 -9.80
N GLY A 42 -11.25 21.45 -9.84
CA GLY A 42 -11.12 22.81 -10.37
C GLY A 42 -11.43 22.91 -11.87
N MET A 43 -10.92 21.99 -12.68
CA MET A 43 -11.18 21.97 -14.14
C MET A 43 -12.65 21.65 -14.45
N LEU A 44 -13.25 20.71 -13.74
CA LEU A 44 -14.67 20.36 -13.91
C LEU A 44 -15.59 21.51 -13.47
N SER A 45 -15.20 22.29 -12.46
CA SER A 45 -15.95 23.47 -12.04
C SER A 45 -15.96 24.59 -13.09
N GLN A 46 -14.88 24.73 -13.88
CA GLN A 46 -14.81 25.70 -14.99
C GLN A 46 -15.70 25.29 -16.17
N LEU A 47 -15.76 23.98 -16.50
CA LEU A 47 -16.67 23.45 -17.52
C LEU A 47 -18.15 23.46 -17.07
N GLY A 48 -18.40 23.25 -15.78
CA GLY A 48 -19.75 23.27 -15.20
C GLY A 48 -20.39 24.66 -15.13
N GLN A 49 -19.60 25.74 -15.10
CA GLN A 49 -20.12 27.11 -15.13
C GLN A 49 -20.86 27.45 -16.43
N GLU A 50 -20.60 26.75 -17.54
CA GLU A 50 -21.32 26.91 -18.80
C GLU A 50 -22.74 26.30 -18.77
N TYR A 51 -23.03 25.38 -17.85
CA TYR A 51 -24.27 24.58 -17.84
C TYR A 51 -25.22 24.82 -16.65
N GLY A 52 -24.90 25.76 -15.74
CA GLY A 52 -25.85 26.28 -14.74
C GLY A 52 -26.08 25.41 -13.49
N GLU A 53 -26.11 26.10 -12.34
CA GLU A 53 -26.61 25.73 -10.99
C GLU A 53 -26.04 24.54 -10.20
N LEU A 54 -25.39 23.52 -10.79
CA LEU A 54 -24.88 22.36 -10.02
C LEU A 54 -23.36 22.40 -9.67
N VAL A 55 -22.68 23.50 -9.99
CA VAL A 55 -21.22 23.64 -9.91
C VAL A 55 -20.67 23.54 -8.48
N TRP A 56 -21.33 24.17 -7.51
CA TRP A 56 -20.87 24.19 -6.11
C TRP A 56 -20.99 22.83 -5.44
N ALA A 57 -22.08 22.10 -5.69
CA ALA A 57 -22.25 20.74 -5.22
C ALA A 57 -21.18 19.82 -5.86
N SER A 58 -20.95 19.93 -7.17
CA SER A 58 -19.97 19.09 -7.88
C SER A 58 -18.53 19.28 -7.37
N TRP A 59 -18.12 20.50 -7.02
CA TRP A 59 -16.77 20.77 -6.49
C TRP A 59 -16.59 20.25 -5.06
N ALA A 60 -17.58 20.49 -4.18
CA ALA A 60 -17.55 19.99 -2.80
C ALA A 60 -17.56 18.45 -2.76
N PHE A 61 -18.36 17.81 -3.62
CA PHE A 61 -18.36 16.34 -3.77
C PHE A 61 -17.04 15.81 -4.35
N GLY A 62 -16.40 16.54 -5.27
CA GLY A 62 -15.10 16.18 -5.83
C GLY A 62 -13.99 16.18 -4.78
N LEU A 63 -13.88 17.24 -3.98
CA LEU A 63 -12.89 17.34 -2.89
C LEU A 63 -13.15 16.35 -1.76
N ALA A 64 -14.41 16.24 -1.30
CA ALA A 64 -14.77 15.26 -0.27
C ALA A 64 -14.49 13.83 -0.74
N GLY A 65 -14.82 13.51 -1.99
CA GLY A 65 -14.49 12.23 -2.62
C GLY A 65 -13.00 11.97 -2.73
N GLY A 66 -12.19 13.00 -3.00
CA GLY A 66 -10.73 12.91 -3.03
C GLY A 66 -10.12 12.62 -1.68
N ILE A 67 -10.58 13.31 -0.62
CA ILE A 67 -10.12 13.10 0.75
C ILE A 67 -10.50 11.69 1.22
N VAL A 68 -11.74 11.27 1.00
CA VAL A 68 -12.19 9.91 1.34
C VAL A 68 -11.41 8.88 0.54
N GLY A 69 -11.23 9.07 -0.77
CA GLY A 69 -10.45 8.19 -1.64
C GLY A 69 -8.99 8.09 -1.20
N PHE A 70 -8.37 9.20 -0.81
CA PHE A 70 -7.02 9.23 -0.24
C PHE A 70 -6.94 8.40 1.04
N ILE A 71 -7.84 8.62 2.00
CA ILE A 71 -7.83 7.90 3.28
C ILE A 71 -8.03 6.40 3.06
N VAL A 72 -9.04 6.02 2.26
CA VAL A 72 -9.34 4.60 1.98
C VAL A 72 -8.17 3.93 1.26
N SER A 73 -7.59 4.57 0.25
CA SER A 73 -6.44 4.03 -0.48
C SER A 73 -5.18 3.94 0.38
N LEU A 74 -4.95 4.92 1.28
CA LEU A 74 -3.84 4.89 2.22
C LEU A 74 -3.98 3.72 3.21
N ILE A 75 -5.18 3.54 3.79
CA ILE A 75 -5.47 2.43 4.71
C ILE A 75 -5.29 1.09 3.99
N ALA A 76 -5.85 0.94 2.79
CA ALA A 76 -5.71 -0.26 1.98
C ALA A 76 -4.22 -0.56 1.66
N THR A 77 -3.44 0.47 1.34
CA THR A 77 -1.99 0.35 1.10
C THR A 77 -1.26 -0.13 2.34
N ILE A 78 -1.55 0.44 3.52
CA ILE A 78 -0.93 0.05 4.79
C ILE A 78 -1.27 -1.40 5.12
N ILE A 79 -2.54 -1.79 5.00
CA ILE A 79 -2.97 -3.18 5.24
C ILE A 79 -2.23 -4.13 4.29
N ASN A 80 -2.19 -3.81 2.99
CA ASN A 80 -1.49 -4.63 2.01
C ASN A 80 0.01 -4.75 2.31
N PHE A 81 0.68 -3.65 2.69
CA PHE A 81 2.07 -3.65 3.14
C PHE A 81 2.27 -4.59 4.33
N LEU A 82 1.43 -4.50 5.36
CA LEU A 82 1.53 -5.34 6.56
C LEU A 82 1.37 -6.83 6.22
N LEU A 83 0.42 -7.17 5.35
CA LEU A 83 0.23 -8.56 4.91
C LEU A 83 1.46 -9.10 4.17
N LEU A 84 1.97 -8.34 3.20
CA LEU A 84 3.16 -8.73 2.43
C LEU A 84 4.41 -8.86 3.32
N TYR A 85 4.60 -7.93 4.25
CA TYR A 85 5.72 -7.95 5.17
C TYR A 85 5.60 -9.13 6.16
N ALA A 86 4.40 -9.40 6.67
CA ALA A 86 4.13 -10.52 7.56
C ALA A 86 4.41 -11.87 6.92
N VAL A 87 4.14 -12.04 5.62
CA VAL A 87 4.53 -13.25 4.87
C VAL A 87 6.05 -13.43 4.87
N GLY A 88 6.80 -12.34 4.66
CA GLY A 88 8.26 -12.35 4.77
C GLY A 88 8.72 -12.80 6.16
N GLU A 89 8.17 -12.21 7.22
CA GLU A 89 8.49 -12.58 8.61
C GLU A 89 8.10 -14.01 8.97
N LEU A 90 6.97 -14.50 8.47
CA LEU A 90 6.54 -15.87 8.69
C LEU A 90 7.57 -16.86 8.15
N ILE A 91 8.18 -16.59 6.99
CA ILE A 91 9.25 -17.42 6.43
C ILE A 91 10.45 -17.46 7.38
N TYR A 92 10.89 -16.30 7.90
CA TYR A 92 11.99 -16.26 8.87
C TYR A 92 11.67 -16.99 10.17
N LEU A 93 10.43 -16.85 10.68
CA LEU A 93 9.97 -17.52 11.88
C LEU A 93 9.98 -19.04 11.70
N LEU A 94 9.47 -19.55 10.58
CA LEU A 94 9.48 -20.98 10.28
C LEU A 94 10.91 -21.53 10.15
N LEU A 95 11.82 -20.77 9.52
CA LEU A 95 13.24 -21.14 9.44
C LEU A 95 13.88 -21.20 10.83
N ALA A 96 13.59 -20.23 11.69
CA ALA A 96 14.11 -20.20 13.06
C ALA A 96 13.59 -21.39 13.90
N ILE A 97 12.32 -21.78 13.72
CA ILE A 97 11.75 -22.96 14.39
C ILE A 97 12.46 -24.24 13.92
N GLU A 98 12.72 -24.40 12.62
CA GLU A 98 13.46 -25.55 12.08
C GLU A 98 14.88 -25.62 12.65
N GLU A 99 15.59 -24.49 12.62
CA GLU A 99 16.98 -24.42 13.08
C GLU A 99 17.07 -24.75 14.58
N ASN A 100 16.12 -24.26 15.40
CA ASN A 100 16.06 -24.55 16.83
C ASN A 100 15.66 -26.01 17.12
N THR A 101 14.71 -26.58 16.37
CA THR A 101 14.27 -27.97 16.57
C THR A 101 15.40 -28.94 16.28
N ARG A 102 16.18 -28.72 15.20
CA ARG A 102 17.34 -29.56 14.88
C ARG A 102 18.44 -29.45 15.94
N GLN A 103 18.63 -28.27 16.52
CA GLN A 103 19.57 -28.08 17.62
C GLN A 103 19.08 -28.66 18.95
N ALA A 104 17.78 -28.94 19.10
CA ALA A 104 17.25 -29.57 20.31
C ALA A 104 17.33 -31.10 20.26
N GLN A 105 17.38 -31.72 19.07
CA GLN A 105 17.40 -33.18 18.88
C GLN A 105 18.81 -33.79 18.92
N TRP A 106 19.58 -33.51 19.99
CA TRP A 106 20.80 -34.27 20.31
C TRP A 106 20.48 -35.75 20.52
#